data_AF-A0A1W9VG83-F1
#
_entry.id   AF-A0A1W9VG83-F1
#
_cell.length_a   1.000
_cell.length_b   1.000
_cell.length_c   1.000
_cell.angle_alpha   90.00
_cell.angle_beta   90.00
_cell.angle_gamma   90.00
#
_symmetry.space_group_name_H-M   'P 1'
#
loop_
_entity.id
_entity.type
_entity.pdbx_description
1 polymer ?
#
loop_
_entity_poly.entity_id
_entity_poly.type
_entity_poly.pdbx_seq_one_letter_code
_entity_poly.pdbx_strand_id
1 'polypeptide(L)'
;MKGSGKEIFRCIIFCLTVLTLTACSDRYPYFFQKPEFYAYTVDGDSSGIYLNITSPDGESLIRYTTNGSNPSSSYGELYEDTLYLTTSTYIRACAYRSGYSAGPIAEYYYEATTE
;
A
#
# COMPACT_ATOMS: atom_id res chain seq x y z
N MET A 1 45.77 30.30 15.68
CA MET A 1 44.44 29.71 15.98
C MET A 1 43.44 30.23 14.93
N LYS A 2 43.06 29.42 13.93
CA LYS A 2 41.77 28.68 13.82
C LYS A 2 40.54 29.57 14.03
N GLY A 3 39.80 29.78 12.93
CA GLY A 3 38.73 30.77 12.77
C GLY A 3 37.35 30.37 13.28
N SER A 4 36.47 31.36 13.38
CA SER A 4 35.14 31.28 13.98
C SER A 4 34.10 32.05 13.18
N GLY A 5 33.95 31.72 11.89
CA GLY A 5 33.00 32.36 10.97
C GLY A 5 31.99 31.39 10.33
N LYS A 6 31.61 30.29 10.98
CA LYS A 6 30.93 29.17 10.29
C LYS A 6 29.62 28.65 10.89
N GLU A 7 29.15 29.15 12.04
CA GLU A 7 28.00 28.52 12.72
C GLU A 7 26.64 29.21 12.53
N ILE A 8 26.59 30.49 12.14
CA ILE A 8 25.30 31.22 12.06
C ILE A 8 24.64 31.08 10.68
N PHE A 9 25.41 30.82 9.62
CA PHE A 9 24.88 30.69 8.25
C PHE A 9 24.30 29.30 7.93
N ARG A 10 24.59 28.29 8.76
CA ARG A 10 24.15 26.89 8.53
C ARG A 10 22.74 26.61 9.05
N CYS A 11 22.20 27.43 9.97
CA CYS A 11 20.84 27.26 10.48
C CYS A 11 19.76 27.90 9.57
N ILE A 12 20.05 29.05 8.95
CA ILE A 12 19.06 29.77 8.13
C ILE A 12 18.80 29.05 6.80
N ILE A 13 19.85 28.46 6.20
CA ILE A 13 19.72 27.72 4.93
C ILE A 13 19.02 26.37 5.15
N PHE A 14 19.24 25.69 6.27
CA PHE A 14 18.56 24.42 6.56
C PHE A 14 17.06 24.62 6.85
N CYS A 15 16.67 25.78 7.39
CA CYS A 15 15.27 26.11 7.63
C CYS A 15 14.54 26.53 6.33
N LEU A 16 15.23 27.20 5.40
CA LEU A 16 14.64 27.56 4.09
C LEU A 16 14.56 26.38 3.10
N THR A 17 15.48 25.41 3.16
CA THR A 17 15.43 24.22 2.31
C THR A 17 14.36 23.22 2.74
N VAL A 18 14.02 23.19 4.03
CA VAL A 18 12.91 22.38 4.53
C VAL A 18 11.56 23.05 4.19
N LEU A 19 11.50 24.39 4.16
CA LEU A 19 10.28 25.12 3.80
C LEU A 19 9.92 25.05 2.30
N THR A 20 10.88 24.78 1.39
CA THR A 20 10.61 24.62 -0.05
C THR A 20 10.32 23.19 -0.49
N LEU A 21 10.74 22.16 0.28
CA LEU A 21 10.33 20.77 0.00
C LEU A 21 8.88 20.50 0.41
N THR A 22 8.36 21.20 1.42
CA THR A 22 6.96 21.04 1.84
C THR A 22 5.96 21.55 0.80
N ALA A 23 6.36 22.44 -0.11
CA ALA A 23 5.47 22.94 -1.17
C ALA A 23 5.34 22.02 -2.40
N CYS A 24 6.11 20.93 -2.49
CA CYS A 24 6.04 20.00 -3.63
C CYS A 24 5.09 18.81 -3.35
N SER A 25 4.92 18.40 -2.09
CA SER A 25 4.07 17.25 -1.74
C SER A 25 2.57 17.53 -1.88
N ASP A 26 2.13 18.79 -1.80
CA ASP A 26 0.72 19.17 -1.97
C ASP A 26 0.21 19.05 -3.42
N ARG A 27 1.08 18.66 -4.37
CA ARG A 27 0.75 18.60 -5.81
C ARG A 27 0.87 17.21 -6.45
N TYR A 28 1.04 16.15 -5.67
CA TYR A 28 0.99 14.78 -6.18
C TYR A 28 -0.25 14.04 -5.64
N PRO A 29 -1.45 14.20 -6.25
CA PRO A 29 -2.65 13.47 -5.90
C PRO A 29 -2.62 12.02 -6.41
N TYR A 30 -1.43 11.40 -6.43
CA TYR A 30 -1.25 10.04 -6.90
C TYR A 30 -0.99 9.14 -5.71
N PHE A 31 -1.91 8.21 -5.47
CA PHE A 31 -1.70 7.17 -4.49
C PHE A 31 -0.64 6.21 -5.04
N PHE A 32 0.61 6.34 -4.61
CA PHE A 32 1.72 5.52 -5.12
C PHE A 32 1.97 4.26 -4.27
N GLN A 33 1.25 4.12 -3.16
CA GLN A 33 1.39 3.00 -2.25
C GLN A 33 0.61 1.80 -2.79
N LYS A 34 1.32 0.70 -3.00
CA LYS A 34 0.77 -0.56 -3.49
C LYS A 34 0.35 -1.40 -2.28
N PRO A 35 -0.83 -2.06 -2.30
CA PRO A 35 -1.17 -3.00 -1.24
C PRO A 35 -0.15 -4.13 -1.11
N GLU A 36 0.08 -4.58 0.12
CA GLU A 36 0.96 -5.70 0.45
C GLU A 36 0.14 -6.90 0.92
N PHE A 37 0.51 -8.10 0.45
CA PHE A 37 -0.16 -9.36 0.78
C PHE A 37 0.65 -10.14 1.82
N TYR A 38 -0.02 -10.63 2.85
CA TYR A 38 0.56 -11.52 3.86
C TYR A 38 -0.28 -12.78 3.98
N ALA A 39 0.26 -13.88 3.45
CA ALA A 39 -0.39 -15.18 3.48
C ALA A 39 0.18 -16.05 4.61
N TYR A 40 -0.68 -16.84 5.24
CA TYR A 40 -0.28 -17.82 6.25
C TYR A 40 -1.24 -19.02 6.26
N THR A 41 -0.74 -20.16 6.73
CA THR A 41 -1.53 -21.35 7.04
C THR A 41 -1.60 -21.52 8.54
N VAL A 42 -2.65 -22.18 9.03
CA VAL A 42 -2.69 -22.64 10.42
C VAL A 42 -2.16 -24.07 10.46
N ASP A 43 -1.32 -24.39 11.45
CA ASP A 43 -0.73 -25.73 11.58
C ASP A 43 -1.84 -26.79 11.62
N GLY A 44 -1.73 -27.77 10.71
CA GLY A 44 -2.71 -28.86 10.59
C GLY A 44 -3.91 -28.57 9.67
N ASP A 45 -4.06 -27.36 9.14
CA ASP A 45 -4.99 -27.08 8.04
C ASP A 45 -4.22 -26.91 6.73
N SER A 46 -4.30 -27.93 5.87
CA SER A 46 -3.75 -27.88 4.50
C SER A 46 -4.84 -27.60 3.46
N SER A 47 -6.08 -27.35 3.88
CA SER A 47 -7.21 -27.15 2.97
C SER A 47 -7.27 -25.76 2.35
N GLY A 48 -6.50 -24.80 2.87
CA GLY A 48 -6.46 -23.43 2.36
C GLY A 48 -5.39 -22.54 2.99
N ILE A 49 -5.39 -21.28 2.59
CA ILE A 49 -4.56 -20.21 3.17
C ILE A 49 -5.44 -19.08 3.69
N TYR A 50 -4.94 -18.37 4.69
CA TYR A 50 -5.44 -17.07 5.12
C TYR A 50 -4.59 -15.98 4.47
N LEU A 51 -5.24 -15.01 3.84
CA LEU A 51 -4.61 -13.91 3.12
C LEU A 51 -5.03 -12.57 3.73
N ASN A 52 -4.07 -11.87 4.32
CA ASN A 52 -4.23 -10.48 4.75
C ASN A 52 -3.75 -9.52 3.66
N ILE A 53 -4.46 -8.41 3.51
CA ILE A 53 -4.08 -7.31 2.62
C ILE A 53 -3.88 -6.06 3.46
N THR A 54 -2.75 -5.40 3.29
CA THR A 54 -2.40 -4.20 4.06
C THR A 54 -2.03 -3.05 3.14
N SER A 55 -2.19 -1.82 3.63
CA SER A 55 -1.74 -0.61 2.97
C SER A 55 -0.88 0.19 3.95
N PRO A 56 0.27 0.72 3.52
CA PRO A 56 1.08 1.58 4.37
C PRO A 56 0.42 2.93 4.68
N ASP A 57 -0.64 3.32 3.94
CA ASP A 57 -1.51 4.43 4.32
C ASP A 57 -2.69 3.94 5.17
N GLY A 58 -2.66 4.25 6.46
CA GLY A 58 -3.72 3.91 7.42
C GLY A 58 -5.06 4.60 7.16
N GLU A 59 -5.11 5.65 6.34
CA GLU A 59 -6.35 6.35 5.96
C GLU A 59 -6.93 5.85 4.62
N SER A 60 -6.26 4.89 3.98
CA SER A 60 -6.70 4.31 2.71
C SER A 60 -7.63 3.12 2.92
N LEU A 61 -8.55 2.94 1.98
CA LEU A 61 -9.39 1.77 1.85
C LEU A 61 -8.82 0.85 0.78
N ILE A 62 -8.96 -0.46 0.95
CA ILE A 62 -8.47 -1.45 0.00
C ILE A 62 -9.67 -2.11 -0.68
N ARG A 63 -9.67 -2.14 -2.02
CA ARG A 63 -10.60 -2.95 -2.81
C ARG A 63 -9.85 -4.06 -3.53
N TYR A 64 -10.50 -5.20 -3.70
CA TYR A 64 -9.92 -6.34 -4.38
C TYR A 64 -10.91 -7.07 -5.29
N THR A 65 -10.37 -7.92 -6.14
CA THR A 65 -11.11 -8.87 -6.98
C THR A 65 -10.43 -10.23 -6.89
N THR A 66 -11.18 -11.30 -7.08
CA THR A 66 -10.69 -12.70 -7.06
C THR A 66 -10.71 -13.36 -8.44
N ASN A 67 -11.25 -12.65 -9.44
CA ASN A 67 -11.39 -13.10 -10.82
C ASN A 67 -10.29 -12.55 -11.76
N GLY A 68 -9.24 -11.92 -11.21
CA GLY A 68 -8.17 -11.30 -11.99
C GLY A 68 -8.51 -9.98 -12.68
N SER A 69 -9.71 -9.43 -12.50
CA SER A 69 -10.06 -8.10 -13.04
C SER A 69 -9.40 -6.97 -12.23
N ASN A 70 -9.10 -5.82 -12.83
CA ASN A 70 -8.52 -4.70 -12.08
C ASN A 70 -9.55 -4.10 -11.12
N PRO A 71 -9.29 -4.03 -9.79
CA PRO A 71 -10.11 -3.23 -8.89
C PRO A 71 -9.91 -1.73 -9.15
N SER A 72 -10.88 -0.92 -8.73
CA SER A 72 -10.82 0.54 -8.74
C SER A 72 -11.46 1.10 -7.48
N SER A 73 -11.51 2.42 -7.31
CA SER A 73 -12.21 3.04 -6.17
C SER A 73 -13.71 2.72 -6.12
N SER A 74 -14.31 2.29 -7.23
CA SER A 74 -15.73 1.95 -7.36
C SER A 74 -16.01 0.52 -7.83
N TYR A 75 -14.98 -0.28 -8.11
CA TYR A 75 -15.12 -1.65 -8.59
C TYR A 75 -14.26 -2.62 -7.77
N GLY A 76 -14.83 -3.78 -7.44
CA GLY A 76 -14.24 -4.76 -6.53
C GLY A 76 -14.85 -4.70 -5.14
N GLU A 77 -14.57 -5.73 -4.34
CA GLU A 77 -15.04 -5.89 -2.97
C GLU A 77 -14.15 -5.10 -2.01
N LEU A 78 -14.74 -4.51 -0.97
CA LEU A 78 -13.98 -3.84 0.08
C LEU A 78 -13.30 -4.91 0.94
N TYR A 79 -12.01 -4.75 1.20
CA TYR A 79 -11.29 -5.61 2.12
C TYR A 79 -11.56 -5.14 3.56
N GLU A 80 -12.37 -5.91 4.29
CA GLU A 80 -12.74 -5.64 5.69
C GLU A 80 -12.18 -6.69 6.65
N ASP A 81 -12.03 -7.94 6.18
CA ASP A 81 -11.56 -9.09 6.96
C ASP A 81 -10.56 -9.95 6.17
N THR A 82 -9.77 -10.75 6.88
CA THR A 82 -8.85 -11.73 6.29
C THR A 82 -9.59 -12.68 5.34
N LEU A 83 -9.01 -12.91 4.15
CA LEU A 83 -9.59 -13.83 3.16
C LEU A 83 -9.14 -15.26 3.43
N TYR A 84 -10.07 -16.22 3.43
CA TYR A 84 -9.74 -17.64 3.46
C TYR A 84 -9.92 -18.25 2.07
N LEU A 85 -8.84 -18.78 1.50
CA LEU A 85 -8.78 -19.27 0.13
C LEU A 85 -8.52 -20.78 0.12
N THR A 86 -9.43 -21.55 -0.47
CA THR A 86 -9.35 -23.02 -0.57
C THR A 86 -9.17 -23.53 -2.00
N THR A 87 -9.32 -22.65 -2.99
CA THR A 87 -9.16 -22.98 -4.42
C THR A 87 -8.22 -21.99 -5.08
N SER A 88 -7.54 -22.40 -6.16
CA SER A 88 -6.65 -21.51 -6.91
C SER A 88 -7.36 -20.23 -7.31
N THR A 89 -6.83 -19.09 -6.89
CA THR A 89 -7.51 -17.79 -6.99
C THR A 89 -6.51 -16.73 -7.41
N TYR A 90 -6.87 -15.90 -8.37
CA TYR A 90 -6.06 -14.76 -8.79
C TYR A 90 -6.63 -13.46 -8.22
N ILE A 91 -5.99 -12.99 -7.14
CA ILE A 91 -6.38 -11.80 -6.41
C ILE A 91 -5.66 -10.58 -6.97
N ARG A 92 -6.42 -9.51 -7.19
CA ARG A 92 -5.86 -8.19 -7.47
C ARG A 92 -6.44 -7.17 -6.50
N ALA A 93 -5.60 -6.31 -5.95
CA ALA A 93 -5.99 -5.32 -4.94
C ALA A 93 -5.47 -3.93 -5.28
N CYS A 94 -6.23 -2.89 -4.93
CA CYS A 94 -5.78 -1.51 -4.97
C CYS A 94 -6.21 -0.77 -3.72
N ALA A 95 -5.36 0.13 -3.25
CA ALA A 95 -5.68 1.05 -2.17
C ALA A 95 -6.15 2.38 -2.78
N TYR A 96 -7.12 3.02 -2.16
CA TYR A 96 -7.68 4.28 -2.62
C TYR A 96 -8.13 5.13 -1.44
N ARG A 97 -8.27 6.43 -1.70
CA ARG A 97 -8.77 7.42 -0.75
C ARG A 97 -9.73 8.35 -1.47
N SER A 98 -10.77 8.81 -0.77
CA SER A 98 -11.71 9.79 -1.33
C SER A 98 -10.97 11.05 -1.78
N GLY A 99 -11.23 11.50 -3.02
CA GLY A 99 -10.55 12.65 -3.62
C GLY A 99 -9.20 12.34 -4.29
N TYR A 100 -8.72 11.09 -4.21
CA TYR A 100 -7.49 10.63 -4.87
C TYR A 100 -7.81 9.59 -5.95
N SER A 101 -6.95 9.52 -6.96
CA SER A 101 -6.97 8.39 -7.89
C SER A 101 -6.60 7.10 -7.15
N ALA A 102 -7.20 5.98 -7.56
CA ALA A 102 -6.82 4.66 -7.04
C ALA A 102 -5.32 4.39 -7.28
N GLY A 103 -4.71 3.71 -6.33
CA GLY A 103 -3.30 3.38 -6.38
C GLY A 103 -2.95 2.27 -7.37
N PRO A 104 -1.66 1.93 -7.47
CA PRO A 104 -1.20 0.83 -8.31
C PRO A 104 -1.84 -0.50 -7.89
N ILE A 105 -2.06 -1.37 -8.88
CA ILE A 105 -2.64 -2.70 -8.66
C ILE A 105 -1.57 -3.64 -8.09
N ALA A 106 -1.89 -4.24 -6.95
CA ALA A 106 -1.22 -5.41 -6.39
C ALA A 106 -1.86 -6.70 -6.87
N GLU A 107 -1.04 -7.73 -7.03
CA GLU A 107 -1.47 -9.01 -7.58
C GLU A 107 -0.93 -10.12 -6.68
N TYR A 108 -1.75 -11.13 -6.45
CA TYR A 108 -1.42 -12.31 -5.68
C TYR A 108 -2.12 -13.51 -6.31
N TYR A 109 -1.38 -14.59 -6.54
CA TYR A 109 -1.93 -15.83 -7.05
C TYR A 109 -1.78 -16.91 -5.98
N TYR A 110 -2.92 -17.45 -5.56
CA TYR A 110 -2.95 -18.66 -4.75
C TYR A 110 -3.10 -19.87 -5.67
N GLU A 111 -2.26 -20.88 -5.48
CA GLU A 111 -2.35 -22.17 -6.14
C GLU A 111 -2.78 -23.21 -5.09
N ALA A 112 -4.01 -23.72 -5.22
CA ALA A 112 -4.49 -24.77 -4.34
C ALA A 112 -3.81 -26.09 -4.67
N THR A 113 -3.35 -26.78 -3.63
CA THR A 113 -2.85 -28.14 -3.77
C THR A 113 -4.07 -29.06 -3.75
N THR A 114 -4.36 -29.71 -4.87
CA THR A 114 -5.28 -30.86 -4.87
C THR A 114 -4.61 -32.00 -4.12
N GLU A 115 -5.18 -32.41 -2.99
CA GLU A 115 -4.80 -33.66 -2.30
C GLU A 115 -4.92 -34.90 -3.20
#